data_AF-A0A7V9D8V6-F1
#
_entry.id   AF-A0A7V9D8V6-F1
#
_cell.length_a   1.000
_cell.length_b   1.000
_cell.length_c   1.000
_cell.angle_alpha   90.00
_cell.angle_beta   90.00
_cell.angle_gamma   90.00
#
_symmetry.space_group_name_H-M   'P 1'
#
loop_
_entity.id
_entity.type
_entity.pdbx_description
1 polymer ?
#
loop_
_entity_poly.entity_id
_entity_poly.type
_entity_poly.pdbx_seq_one_letter_code
_entity_poly.pdbx_strand_id
1 'polypeptide(L)'
;MSILIALCRFSHVLAGFTNASLCTLVNGILDCDYTSRQATYDLRRLVRNGLIERIDGTHRYQLTPLGRRMAVLFTKTYGRVLTPGLAALNPDLPPQLGQRSPLSIAWRKLDQALDEYIARQMIAA
;
A
#
# COMPACT_ATOMS: atom_id res chain seq x y z
N MET A 1 1.00 0.21 -2.93
CA MET A 1 -0.48 0.14 -2.87
C MET A 1 -1.15 0.03 -4.23
N SER A 2 -0.57 0.60 -5.28
CA SER A 2 -1.14 0.69 -6.63
C SER A 2 -1.58 -0.65 -7.22
N ILE A 3 -0.81 -1.74 -7.00
CA ILE A 3 -1.19 -3.09 -7.44
C ILE A 3 -2.46 -3.59 -6.74
N LEU A 4 -2.61 -3.38 -5.43
CA LEU A 4 -3.81 -3.81 -4.69
C LEU A 4 -5.05 -3.01 -5.11
N ILE A 5 -4.87 -1.72 -5.42
CA ILE A 5 -5.91 -0.88 -6.01
C ILE A 5 -6.30 -1.40 -7.41
N ALA A 6 -5.33 -1.75 -8.25
CA ALA A 6 -5.56 -2.34 -9.56
C ALA A 6 -6.30 -3.70 -9.45
N LEU A 7 -5.92 -4.55 -8.49
CA LEU A 7 -6.60 -5.81 -8.21
C LEU A 7 -8.05 -5.60 -7.78
N CYS A 8 -8.36 -4.55 -7.01
CA CYS A 8 -9.75 -4.20 -6.69
C CYS A 8 -10.55 -3.89 -7.96
N ARG A 9 -9.96 -3.19 -8.94
CA ARG A 9 -10.62 -2.91 -10.23
C ARG A 9 -10.87 -4.19 -11.04
N PHE A 10 -9.94 -5.14 -11.00
CA PHE A 10 -10.09 -6.44 -11.66
C PHE A 10 -11.02 -7.41 -10.94
N SER A 11 -11.47 -7.11 -9.71
CA SER A 11 -12.33 -7.99 -8.94
C SER A 11 -13.69 -8.29 -9.61
N HIS A 12 -14.13 -7.43 -10.53
CA HIS A 12 -15.35 -7.57 -11.31
C HIS A 12 -15.12 -8.14 -12.72
N VAL A 13 -13.87 -8.38 -13.12
CA VAL A 13 -13.54 -8.86 -14.47
C VAL A 13 -13.54 -10.38 -14.48
N LEU A 14 -14.67 -10.96 -14.92
CA LEU A 14 -14.87 -12.41 -14.97
C LEU A 14 -13.91 -13.11 -15.95
N ALA A 15 -13.46 -12.42 -17.00
CA ALA A 15 -12.50 -12.96 -17.97
C ALA A 15 -11.02 -12.87 -17.52
N GLY A 16 -10.76 -12.41 -16.29
CA GLY A 16 -9.41 -12.13 -15.81
C GLY A 16 -8.71 -10.97 -16.51
N PHE A 17 -7.45 -10.75 -16.18
CA PHE A 17 -6.62 -9.64 -16.66
C PHE A 17 -5.26 -10.12 -17.12
N THR A 18 -4.59 -9.34 -17.97
CA THR A 18 -3.24 -9.68 -18.48
C THR A 18 -2.17 -8.82 -17.84
N ASN A 19 -0.91 -9.16 -18.12
CA ASN A 19 0.23 -8.30 -17.80
C ASN A 19 0.04 -6.87 -18.36
N ALA A 20 -0.36 -6.75 -19.63
CA ALA A 20 -0.59 -5.45 -20.26
C ALA A 20 -1.69 -4.66 -19.55
N SER A 21 -2.82 -5.31 -19.21
CA SER A 21 -3.90 -4.66 -18.45
C SER A 21 -3.44 -4.15 -17.09
N LEU A 22 -2.62 -4.94 -16.39
CA LEU A 22 -2.03 -4.53 -15.11
C LEU A 22 -1.11 -3.33 -15.30
N CYS A 23 -0.25 -3.34 -16.31
CA CYS A 23 0.62 -2.21 -16.62
C CYS A 23 -0.18 -0.92 -16.89
N THR A 24 -1.21 -0.99 -17.73
CA THR A 24 -2.05 0.18 -18.05
C THR A 24 -2.68 0.77 -16.78
N LEU A 25 -3.29 -0.06 -15.92
CA LEU A 25 -3.92 0.44 -14.70
C LEU A 25 -2.91 1.00 -13.69
N VAL A 26 -1.77 0.33 -13.51
CA VAL A 26 -0.79 0.74 -12.51
C VAL A 26 -0.09 2.03 -12.93
N ASN A 27 0.26 2.20 -14.21
CA ASN A 27 0.80 3.46 -14.74
C ASN A 27 -0.22 4.61 -14.67
N GLY A 28 -1.53 4.33 -14.70
CA GLY A 28 -2.55 5.35 -14.46
C GLY A 28 -2.68 5.79 -12.99
N ILE A 29 -2.01 5.11 -12.06
CA ILE A 29 -2.07 5.38 -10.62
C ILE A 29 -0.72 5.87 -10.09
N LEU A 30 0.40 5.38 -10.65
CA LEU A 30 1.75 5.76 -10.25
C LEU A 30 2.27 6.89 -11.13
N ASP A 31 2.96 7.85 -10.51
CA ASP A 31 3.71 8.89 -11.21
C ASP A 31 5.08 8.41 -11.71
N CYS A 32 5.32 7.10 -11.75
CA CYS A 32 6.57 6.48 -12.17
C CYS A 32 6.32 5.33 -13.14
N ASP A 33 7.30 5.10 -14.03
CA ASP A 33 7.23 4.04 -15.03
C ASP A 33 7.10 2.65 -14.40
N TYR A 34 5.98 2.00 -14.71
CA TYR A 34 5.71 0.62 -14.36
C TYR A 34 5.75 -0.28 -15.60
N THR A 35 6.79 -1.10 -15.66
CA THR A 35 7.16 -1.88 -16.85
C THR A 35 6.54 -3.28 -16.86
N SER A 36 6.46 -3.89 -18.05
CA SER A 36 6.01 -5.28 -18.21
C SER A 36 6.87 -6.29 -17.43
N ARG A 37 8.17 -6.01 -17.26
CA ARG A 37 9.09 -6.85 -16.47
C ARG A 37 8.74 -6.81 -14.99
N GLN A 38 8.45 -5.62 -14.45
CA GLN A 38 7.97 -5.46 -13.07
C GLN A 38 6.62 -6.15 -12.89
N ALA A 39 5.66 -5.94 -13.80
CA ALA A 39 4.38 -6.64 -13.78
C ALA A 39 4.52 -8.16 -13.80
N THR A 40 5.46 -8.71 -14.58
CA THR A 40 5.72 -10.14 -14.60
C THR A 40 6.22 -10.66 -13.26
N TYR A 41 7.10 -9.90 -12.61
CA TYR A 41 7.59 -10.25 -11.27
C TYR A 41 6.46 -10.19 -10.23
N ASP A 42 5.66 -9.13 -10.25
CA ASP A 42 4.55 -8.96 -9.31
C ASP A 42 3.49 -10.04 -9.51
N LEU A 43 3.11 -10.36 -10.75
CA LEU A 43 2.17 -11.44 -11.05
C LEU A 43 2.66 -12.79 -10.51
N ARG A 44 3.94 -13.13 -10.70
CA ARG A 44 4.52 -14.35 -10.13
C ARG A 44 4.42 -14.37 -8.60
N ARG A 45 4.71 -13.24 -7.96
CA ARG A 45 4.62 -13.11 -6.50
C ARG A 45 3.18 -13.21 -6.00
N LEU A 46 2.23 -12.61 -6.71
CA LEU A 46 0.79 -12.68 -6.40
C LEU A 46 0.25 -14.11 -6.54
N VAL A 47 0.67 -14.84 -7.56
CA VAL A 47 0.35 -16.28 -7.73
C VAL A 47 0.93 -17.09 -6.58
N ARG A 48 2.22 -16.91 -6.27
CA ARG A 48 2.88 -17.62 -5.17
C ARG A 48 2.19 -17.40 -3.81
N ASN A 49 1.64 -16.21 -3.59
CA ASN A 49 0.91 -15.86 -2.38
C ASN A 49 -0.58 -16.25 -2.41
N GLY A 50 -1.05 -16.92 -3.47
CA GLY A 50 -2.44 -17.36 -3.61
C GLY A 50 -3.45 -16.23 -3.76
N LEU A 51 -3.02 -15.02 -4.12
CA LEU A 51 -3.90 -13.86 -4.31
C LEU A 51 -4.55 -13.87 -5.70
N ILE A 52 -3.84 -14.41 -6.69
CA ILE A 52 -4.36 -14.60 -8.04
C ILE A 52 -4.00 -16.01 -8.50
N GLU A 53 -4.68 -16.47 -9.53
CA GLU A 53 -4.37 -17.71 -10.22
C GLU A 53 -4.33 -17.46 -11.73
N ARG A 54 -3.57 -18.27 -12.45
CA ARG A 54 -3.49 -18.20 -13.91
C ARG A 54 -4.65 -19.02 -14.49
N ILE A 55 -5.29 -18.50 -15.54
CA ILE A 55 -6.30 -19.22 -16.29
C ILE A 55 -5.60 -20.13 -17.31
N ASP A 56 -5.85 -21.43 -17.23
CA ASP A 56 -5.22 -22.44 -18.07
C ASP A 56 -5.40 -22.17 -19.56
N GLY A 57 -4.37 -22.48 -20.35
CA GLY A 57 -4.35 -22.23 -21.79
C GLY A 57 -4.27 -20.74 -22.19
N THR A 58 -4.14 -19.81 -21.24
CA THR A 58 -4.11 -18.37 -21.54
C THR A 58 -2.96 -17.63 -20.84
N HIS A 59 -2.77 -16.34 -21.18
CA HIS A 59 -1.90 -15.41 -20.46
C HIS A 59 -2.68 -14.54 -19.45
N ARG A 60 -3.87 -14.99 -19.04
CA ARG A 60 -4.77 -14.26 -18.15
C ARG A 60 -4.66 -14.76 -16.72
N TYR A 61 -4.92 -13.85 -15.79
CA TYR A 61 -4.93 -14.06 -14.37
C TYR A 61 -6.28 -13.66 -13.80
N GLN A 62 -6.75 -14.35 -12.77
CA GLN A 62 -7.97 -13.99 -12.05
C GLN A 62 -7.72 -13.95 -10.55
N LEU A 63 -8.49 -13.12 -9.84
CA LEU A 63 -8.39 -13.07 -8.38
C LEU A 63 -9.00 -14.34 -7.77
N THR A 64 -8.29 -14.91 -6.81
CA THR A 64 -8.85 -15.94 -5.93
C THR A 64 -9.84 -15.29 -4.94
N PRO A 65 -10.69 -16.08 -4.23
CA PRO A 65 -11.51 -15.55 -3.14
C PRO A 65 -10.68 -14.84 -2.05
N LEU A 66 -9.48 -15.35 -1.75
CA LEU A 66 -8.54 -14.71 -0.83
C LEU A 66 -8.04 -13.39 -1.40
N GLY A 67 -7.61 -13.38 -2.67
CA GLY A 67 -7.18 -12.18 -3.38
C GLY A 67 -8.18 -11.04 -3.33
N ARG A 68 -9.46 -11.35 -3.60
CA ARG A 68 -10.55 -10.36 -3.53
C ARG A 68 -10.66 -9.73 -2.15
N ARG A 69 -10.68 -10.54 -1.09
CA ARG A 69 -10.75 -10.05 0.30
C ARG A 69 -9.54 -9.20 0.66
N MET A 70 -8.34 -9.66 0.31
CA MET A 70 -7.08 -8.98 0.65
C MET A 70 -6.92 -7.66 -0.10
N ALA A 71 -7.24 -7.62 -1.39
CA ALA A 71 -7.21 -6.40 -2.18
C ALA A 71 -8.13 -5.33 -1.56
N VAL A 72 -9.39 -5.68 -1.27
CA VAL A 72 -10.36 -4.76 -0.67
C VAL A 72 -9.92 -4.32 0.73
N LEU A 73 -9.48 -5.25 1.58
CA LEU A 73 -9.03 -4.95 2.94
C LEU A 73 -7.88 -3.95 2.91
N PHE A 74 -6.79 -4.26 2.22
CA PHE A 74 -5.62 -3.39 2.23
C PHE A 74 -5.88 -2.05 1.55
N THR A 75 -6.63 -2.02 0.44
CA THR A 75 -6.98 -0.75 -0.21
C THR A 75 -7.84 0.14 0.70
N LYS A 76 -8.84 -0.42 1.40
CA LYS A 76 -9.66 0.34 2.35
C LYS A 76 -8.87 0.76 3.59
N THR A 77 -8.10 -0.14 4.18
CA THR A 77 -7.27 0.15 5.36
C THR A 77 -6.25 1.23 5.03
N TYR A 78 -5.62 1.18 3.87
CA TYR A 78 -4.70 2.22 3.43
C TYR A 78 -5.39 3.58 3.38
N GLY A 79 -6.50 3.71 2.64
CA GLY A 79 -7.16 5.01 2.47
C GLY A 79 -7.90 5.52 3.71
N ARG A 80 -8.42 4.65 4.57
CA ARG A 80 -9.29 5.04 5.70
C ARG A 80 -8.59 5.05 7.05
N VAL A 81 -7.47 4.35 7.19
CA VAL A 81 -6.76 4.21 8.46
C VAL A 81 -5.35 4.75 8.33
N LEU A 82 -4.57 4.22 7.39
CA LEU A 82 -3.15 4.56 7.28
C LEU A 82 -2.94 6.00 6.79
N THR A 83 -3.57 6.40 5.68
CA THR A 83 -3.45 7.76 5.16
C THR A 83 -3.87 8.83 6.18
N PRO A 84 -5.09 8.80 6.77
CA PRO A 84 -5.48 9.81 7.75
C PRO A 84 -4.72 9.68 9.06
N GLY A 85 -4.39 8.46 9.49
CA GLY A 85 -3.58 8.21 10.68
C GLY A 85 -2.20 8.86 10.56
N LEU A 86 -1.47 8.56 9.49
CA LEU A 86 -0.16 9.16 9.20
C LEU A 86 -0.25 10.67 8.97
N ALA A 87 -1.31 11.16 8.31
CA ALA A 87 -1.52 12.60 8.16
C ALA A 87 -1.68 13.29 9.53
N ALA A 88 -2.36 12.67 10.49
CA ALA A 88 -2.48 13.20 11.85
C ALA A 88 -1.15 13.17 12.65
N LEU A 89 -0.18 12.36 12.21
CA LEU A 89 1.16 12.28 12.78
C LEU A 89 2.16 13.23 12.13
N ASN A 90 1.77 13.95 11.07
CA ASN A 90 2.70 14.83 10.36
C ASN A 90 3.24 15.92 11.30
N PRO A 91 4.58 16.03 11.50
CA PRO A 91 5.20 16.99 12.40
C PRO A 91 4.97 18.45 12.00
N ASP A 92 4.70 18.70 10.71
CA ASP A 92 4.42 20.04 10.18
C ASP A 92 2.96 20.48 10.44
N LEU A 93 2.15 19.67 11.13
CA LEU A 93 0.80 20.10 11.49
C LEU A 93 0.87 21.30 12.44
N PRO A 94 0.01 22.32 12.23
CA PRO A 94 -0.18 23.37 13.20
C PRO A 94 -0.46 22.78 14.60
N PRO A 95 0.17 23.28 15.67
CA PRO A 95 0.05 22.70 17.02
C PRO A 95 -1.41 22.55 17.48
N GLN A 96 -2.26 23.49 17.06
CA GLN A 96 -3.69 23.55 17.32
C GLN A 96 -4.47 22.35 16.76
N LEU A 97 -4.01 21.78 15.65
CA LEU A 97 -4.61 20.63 14.97
C LEU A 97 -3.99 19.32 15.45
N GLY A 98 -2.67 19.28 15.66
CA GLY A 98 -1.98 18.11 16.17
C GLY A 98 -2.45 17.73 17.58
N GLN A 99 -2.72 18.70 18.46
CA GLN A 99 -3.17 18.44 19.84
C GLN A 99 -4.61 17.92 19.96
N ARG A 100 -5.37 17.86 18.86
CA ARG A 100 -6.76 17.34 18.88
C ARG A 100 -6.85 15.83 18.86
N SER A 101 -5.78 15.13 18.49
CA SER A 101 -5.76 13.67 18.39
C SER A 101 -4.90 13.05 19.49
N PRO A 102 -5.46 12.16 20.36
CA PRO A 102 -4.68 11.41 21.33
C PRO A 102 -3.52 10.64 20.71
N LEU A 103 -3.70 10.12 19.49
CA LEU A 103 -2.67 9.41 18.73
C LEU A 103 -1.50 10.33 18.35
N SER A 104 -1.78 11.55 17.88
CA SER A 104 -0.75 12.54 17.52
C SER A 104 0.06 12.99 18.74
N ILE A 105 -0.61 13.15 19.89
CA ILE A 105 0.05 13.49 21.15
C ILE A 105 1.00 12.36 21.59
N ALA A 106 0.53 11.11 21.57
CA ALA A 106 1.35 9.98 21.95
C ALA A 106 2.57 9.81 21.03
N TRP A 107 2.38 10.00 19.72
CA TRP A 107 3.47 9.94 18.74
C TRP A 107 4.53 11.01 18.97
N ARG A 108 4.14 12.28 19.17
CA ARG A 108 5.11 13.36 19.45
C ARG A 108 5.89 13.13 20.74
N LYS A 109 5.26 12.57 21.77
CA LYS A 109 5.98 12.18 23.00
C LYS A 109 7.03 11.11 22.74
N LEU A 110 6.70 10.11 21.91
CA LEU A 110 7.65 9.07 21.51
C LEU A 110 8.83 9.68 20.72
N ASP A 111 8.52 10.54 19.75
CA ASP A 111 9.49 11.20 18.89
C ASP A 111 10.49 12.04 19.70
N GLN A 112 9.99 12.88 20.61
CA GLN A 112 10.82 13.66 21.53
C GLN A 112 11.69 12.77 22.44
N ALA A 113 11.13 11.68 22.97
CA ALA A 113 11.89 10.76 23.83
C ALA A 113 13.01 10.04 23.05
N LEU A 114 12.77 9.72 21.77
CA LEU A 114 13.77 9.13 20.88
C LEU A 114 14.88 10.12 20.54
N ASP A 115 14.53 11.37 20.19
CA ASP A 115 15.51 12.42 19.90
C ASP A 115 16.40 12.71 21.11
N GLU A 116 15.81 12.82 22.31
CA GLU A 116 16.57 12.99 23.55
C GLU A 116 17.53 11.81 23.80
N TYR A 117 17.07 10.58 23.56
CA TYR A 117 17.91 9.39 23.72
C TYR A 117 19.09 9.41 22.74
N ILE A 118 18.83 9.70 21.47
CA ILE A 118 19.87 9.77 20.42
C ILE A 118 20.87 10.88 20.74
N ALA A 119 20.40 12.08 21.10
CA ALA A 119 21.26 13.20 21.45
C ALA A 119 22.18 12.87 22.64
N ARG A 120 21.66 12.21 23.68
CA ARG A 120 22.47 11.77 24.84
C ARG A 120 23.54 10.76 24.46
N GLN A 121 23.25 9.83 23.55
CA GLN A 121 24.23 8.82 23.10
C GLN A 121 25.30 9.44 22.18
N MET A 122 24.93 10.42 21.35
CA MET A 122 25.85 11.11 20.43
C MET A 122 26.78 12.12 21.14
N ILE A 123 26.40 12.64 22.32
CA ILE A 123 27.26 13.49 23.16
C ILE A 123 28.26 12.66 24.00
N ALA A 124 27.99 11.36 24.18
CA ALA A 124 28.82 10.44 24.96
C ALA A 124 29.90 9.70 24.12
N ALA A 125 30.02 10.00 22.83
CA ALA A 125 31.00 9.46 21.89
C ALA A 125 31.95 10.56 21.39
#